data_AF-A0AAU4XJ86-F1
#
_entry.id   AF-A0AAU4XJ86-F1
#
_cell.length_a   1.000
_cell.length_b   1.000
_cell.length_c   1.000
_cell.angle_alpha   90.00
_cell.angle_beta   90.00
_cell.angle_gamma   90.00
#
_symmetry.space_group_name_H-M   'P 1'
#
loop_
_entity.id
_entity.type
_entity.pdbx_description
1 polymer ?
#
loop_
_entity_poly.entity_id
_entity_poly.type
_entity_poly.pdbx_seq_one_letter_code
_entity_poly.pdbx_strand_id
1 'polypeptide(L)'
;MRTRMRAAALFSPLALGIVVVGPAPMAVAAEVGPLHVITCSWDKNVGTPWAPNSVTVKGFVRVRCTDKLDEANTQAHIQIYDRSWKDRGDPIVSHNKGPVIQVNDDTLKRPGTWKYRTKGTHFGQHGNIWSLPTYYSPVRTLTRVH
;
A
#
# COMPACT_ATOMS: atom_id res chain seq x y z
N MET A 1 -29.95 4.14 76.38
CA MET A 1 -29.90 2.66 76.49
C MET A 1 -28.99 2.16 75.37
N ARG A 2 -27.69 1.95 75.60
CA ARG A 2 -27.07 0.71 76.12
C ARG A 2 -27.53 -0.54 75.36
N THR A 3 -26.55 -1.18 74.71
CA THR A 3 -26.29 -2.63 74.54
C THR A 3 -25.90 -2.92 73.08
N ARG A 4 -24.83 -3.65 72.74
CA ARG A 4 -23.78 -4.36 73.50
C ARG A 4 -22.60 -4.54 72.53
N MET A 5 -21.40 -4.14 72.97
CA MET A 5 -20.17 -4.85 72.58
C MET A 5 -20.15 -6.21 73.31
N ARG A 6 -19.65 -7.23 72.60
CA ARG A 6 -19.11 -8.54 73.03
C ARG A 6 -19.19 -9.41 71.77
N ALA A 7 -18.25 -10.27 71.39
CA ALA A 7 -17.00 -10.79 71.92
C ALA A 7 -16.26 -11.29 70.63
N ALA A 8 -15.09 -11.90 70.59
CA ALA A 8 -14.28 -12.61 71.54
C ALA A 8 -12.86 -12.63 70.96
N ALA A 9 -11.88 -12.66 71.84
CA ALA A 9 -10.51 -12.95 71.48
C ALA A 9 -10.38 -14.38 70.93
N LEU A 10 -9.42 -14.60 70.03
CA LEU A 10 -8.24 -15.45 70.23
C LEU A 10 -7.74 -16.03 68.90
N PHE A 11 -6.43 -16.31 68.91
CA PHE A 11 -5.66 -17.17 68.01
C PHE A 11 -5.15 -16.54 66.71
N SER A 12 -3.98 -15.90 66.82
CA SER A 12 -2.92 -16.14 65.84
C SER A 12 -2.29 -17.51 66.13
N PRO A 13 -2.07 -18.31 65.10
CA PRO A 13 -0.69 -18.63 64.76
C PRO A 13 -0.41 -18.39 63.27
N LEU A 14 0.83 -17.94 63.01
CA LEU A 14 1.48 -17.94 61.71
C LEU A 14 1.08 -19.17 60.88
N ALA A 15 0.42 -18.93 59.76
CA ALA A 15 0.48 -19.81 58.61
C ALA A 15 1.17 -19.01 57.49
N LEU A 16 2.43 -19.37 57.22
CA LEU A 16 3.12 -19.07 55.98
C LEU A 16 2.33 -19.73 54.84
N GLY A 17 1.29 -19.05 54.37
CA GLY A 17 0.49 -19.42 53.23
C GLY A 17 1.16 -18.91 51.96
N ILE A 18 1.84 -19.83 51.28
CA ILE A 18 2.44 -19.73 49.96
C ILE A 18 1.60 -18.82 49.05
N VAL A 19 2.21 -17.75 48.54
CA VAL A 19 1.67 -17.02 47.38
C VAL A 19 1.69 -18.02 46.24
N VAL A 20 0.53 -18.60 45.92
CA VAL A 20 0.33 -19.24 44.63
C VAL A 20 0.29 -18.10 43.63
N VAL A 21 1.46 -17.68 43.15
CA VAL A 21 1.59 -17.01 41.86
C VAL A 21 1.24 -18.10 40.84
N GLY A 22 -0.06 -18.33 40.65
CA GLY A 22 -0.53 -19.12 39.53
C GLY A 22 -0.03 -18.43 38.26
N PRO A 23 0.52 -19.17 37.29
CA PRO A 23 0.78 -18.57 35.99
C PRO A 23 -0.54 -17.95 35.52
N ALA A 24 -0.54 -16.65 35.28
CA ALA A 24 -1.61 -16.02 34.53
C ALA A 24 -1.83 -16.88 33.28
N PRO A 25 -3.07 -17.20 32.88
CA PRO A 25 -3.30 -17.86 31.61
C PRO A 25 -2.68 -16.95 30.56
N MET A 26 -1.50 -17.32 30.07
CA MET A 26 -0.98 -16.75 28.84
C MET A 26 -2.05 -17.11 27.82
N ALA A 27 -2.80 -16.10 27.39
CA ALA A 27 -3.61 -16.23 26.21
C ALA A 27 -2.66 -16.73 25.13
N VAL A 28 -2.72 -18.02 24.84
CA VAL A 28 -2.09 -18.61 23.68
C VAL A 28 -2.71 -17.81 22.55
N ALA A 29 -1.90 -16.97 21.90
CA ALA A 29 -2.33 -16.27 20.71
C ALA A 29 -2.97 -17.34 19.83
N ALA A 30 -4.29 -17.23 19.66
CA ALA A 30 -5.03 -18.14 18.81
C ALA A 30 -4.25 -18.22 17.51
N GLU A 31 -3.93 -19.45 17.09
CA GLU A 31 -3.22 -19.69 15.84
C GLU A 31 -3.83 -18.78 14.79
N VAL A 32 -3.06 -17.78 14.36
CA VAL A 32 -3.45 -16.91 13.27
C VAL A 32 -3.49 -17.89 12.09
N GLY A 33 -4.70 -18.32 11.71
CA GLY A 33 -4.93 -19.11 10.52
C GLY A 33 -4.13 -18.49 9.36
N PRO A 34 -3.68 -19.28 8.38
CA PRO A 34 -2.62 -18.90 7.45
C PRO A 34 -2.81 -17.45 6.99
N LEU A 35 -1.91 -16.56 7.43
CA LEU A 35 -1.88 -15.16 7.01
C LEU A 35 -1.95 -15.17 5.49
N HIS A 36 -3.07 -14.75 4.95
CA HIS A 36 -3.28 -14.72 3.52
C HIS A 36 -2.27 -13.74 2.91
N VAL A 37 -1.23 -14.27 2.24
CA VAL A 37 -0.15 -13.46 1.70
C VAL A 37 -0.59 -12.91 0.34
N ILE A 38 -0.89 -11.61 0.32
CA ILE A 38 -1.14 -10.91 -0.94
C ILE A 38 0.19 -10.47 -1.52
N THR A 39 0.45 -10.86 -2.77
CA THR A 39 1.61 -10.40 -3.52
C THR A 39 1.14 -9.55 -4.69
N CYS A 40 1.83 -8.43 -4.93
CA CYS A 40 1.54 -7.53 -6.03
C CYS A 40 2.76 -7.40 -6.96
N SER A 41 2.51 -7.15 -8.24
CA SER A 41 3.57 -6.92 -9.21
C SER A 41 3.12 -5.98 -10.32
N TRP A 42 4.07 -5.23 -10.87
CA TRP A 42 3.86 -4.46 -12.08
C TRP A 42 3.71 -5.39 -13.28
N ASP A 43 2.74 -5.09 -14.14
CA ASP A 43 2.67 -5.68 -15.47
C ASP A 43 3.83 -5.11 -16.31
N LYS A 44 4.78 -5.95 -16.68
CA LYS A 44 6.03 -5.51 -17.32
C LYS A 44 5.78 -5.12 -18.78
N ASN A 45 6.56 -4.16 -19.27
CA ASN A 45 6.51 -3.67 -20.67
C ASN A 45 5.20 -2.98 -21.09
N VAL A 46 4.25 -2.78 -20.17
CA VAL A 46 3.03 -2.01 -20.45
C VAL A 46 3.22 -0.53 -20.12
N GLY A 47 2.26 0.29 -20.56
CA GLY A 47 2.17 1.66 -20.08
C GLY A 47 2.87 2.71 -20.92
N THR A 48 3.53 2.29 -22.00
CA THR A 48 4.19 3.23 -22.89
C THR A 48 3.18 4.14 -23.55
N PRO A 49 3.45 5.45 -23.68
CA PRO A 49 2.46 6.31 -24.28
C PRO A 49 2.16 5.96 -25.75
N TRP A 50 0.89 5.82 -26.09
CA TRP A 50 0.47 5.16 -27.34
C TRP A 50 -0.21 6.08 -28.35
N ALA A 51 -0.14 7.40 -28.18
CA ALA A 51 -0.84 8.35 -29.04
C ALA A 51 0.10 9.00 -30.09
N PRO A 52 0.31 8.37 -31.27
CA PRO A 52 1.21 8.90 -32.31
C PRO A 52 0.62 10.13 -33.00
N ASN A 53 -0.69 10.14 -33.28
CA ASN A 53 -1.36 11.18 -34.09
C ASN A 53 -2.25 12.13 -33.27
N SER A 54 -2.19 12.06 -31.94
CA SER A 54 -2.94 12.96 -31.06
C SER A 54 -2.06 14.13 -30.61
N VAL A 55 -2.71 15.27 -30.34
CA VAL A 55 -2.11 16.40 -29.61
C VAL A 55 -1.86 16.08 -28.13
N THR A 56 -2.46 15.00 -27.62
CA THR A 56 -2.24 14.46 -26.28
C THR A 56 -1.42 13.18 -26.34
N VAL A 57 -0.67 12.93 -25.28
CA VAL A 57 0.08 11.70 -25.01
C VAL A 57 -0.70 10.94 -23.96
N LYS A 58 -1.07 9.68 -24.23
CA LYS A 58 -1.78 8.81 -23.28
C LYS A 58 -0.90 7.65 -22.89
N GLY A 59 -0.64 7.49 -21.60
CA GLY A 59 0.10 6.37 -21.02
C GLY A 59 -0.68 5.72 -19.90
N PHE A 60 -0.17 4.62 -19.35
CA PHE A 60 -0.81 3.97 -18.20
C PHE A 60 0.21 3.18 -17.37
N VAL A 61 -0.20 2.68 -16.22
CA VAL A 61 0.49 1.60 -15.51
C VAL A 61 -0.54 0.60 -15.03
N ARG A 62 -0.11 -0.64 -14.81
CA ARG A 62 -0.98 -1.69 -14.29
C ARG A 62 -0.28 -2.53 -13.23
N VAL A 63 -0.92 -2.67 -12.09
CA VAL A 63 -0.50 -3.56 -10.99
C VAL A 63 -1.46 -4.74 -10.97
N ARG A 64 -0.91 -5.94 -10.75
CA ARG A 64 -1.67 -7.17 -10.52
C ARG A 64 -1.29 -7.72 -9.16
N CYS A 65 -2.30 -7.97 -8.32
CA CYS A 65 -2.18 -8.60 -7.03
C CYS A 65 -2.86 -9.97 -7.05
N THR A 66 -2.41 -10.89 -6.21
CA THR A 66 -3.03 -12.22 -6.06
C THR A 66 -4.44 -12.16 -5.49
N ASP A 67 -4.78 -11.08 -4.78
CA ASP A 67 -6.12 -10.78 -4.27
C ASP A 67 -6.31 -9.27 -4.05
N LYS A 68 -7.42 -8.88 -3.43
CA LYS A 68 -7.82 -7.52 -3.08
C LYS A 68 -7.04 -6.96 -1.89
N LEU A 69 -6.60 -5.71 -2.01
CA LEU A 69 -5.94 -4.97 -0.93
C LEU A 69 -6.95 -4.18 -0.09
N ASP A 70 -6.62 -3.89 1.17
CA ASP A 70 -7.47 -3.06 2.04
C ASP A 70 -7.48 -1.60 1.59
N GLU A 71 -6.32 -1.09 1.20
CA GLU A 71 -6.13 0.21 0.56
C GLU A 71 -4.95 0.10 -0.41
N ALA A 72 -5.14 0.54 -1.65
CA ALA A 72 -4.05 0.57 -2.62
C ALA A 72 -4.03 1.86 -3.40
N ASN A 73 -2.87 2.50 -3.40
CA ASN A 73 -2.62 3.82 -3.95
C ASN A 73 -1.63 3.64 -5.10
N THR A 74 -2.15 3.59 -6.31
CA THR A 74 -1.34 3.43 -7.53
C THR A 74 -1.35 4.73 -8.31
N GLN A 75 -0.19 5.16 -8.79
CA GLN A 75 -0.06 6.41 -9.54
C GLN A 75 0.53 6.16 -10.93
N ALA A 76 0.04 6.90 -11.91
CA ALA A 76 0.62 7.00 -13.24
C ALA A 76 1.08 8.44 -13.48
N HIS A 77 2.27 8.61 -14.08
CA HIS A 77 2.78 9.93 -14.45
C HIS A 77 3.59 9.85 -15.74
N ILE A 78 3.17 10.57 -16.78
CA ILE A 78 3.92 10.72 -18.02
C ILE A 78 5.18 11.54 -17.77
N GLN A 79 6.29 11.04 -18.28
CA GLN A 79 7.56 11.73 -18.29
C GLN A 79 8.03 12.00 -19.72
N ILE A 80 8.68 13.14 -19.91
CA ILE A 80 9.38 13.51 -21.13
C ILE A 80 10.87 13.57 -20.88
N TYR A 81 11.70 13.16 -21.84
CA TYR A 81 13.15 13.32 -21.74
C TYR A 81 13.59 14.64 -22.35
N ASP A 82 14.11 15.54 -21.51
CA ASP A 82 14.72 16.81 -21.89
C ASP A 82 16.02 16.98 -21.09
N ARG A 83 17.11 16.42 -21.62
CA ARG A 83 18.41 16.18 -20.94
C ARG A 83 18.33 15.22 -19.72
N SER A 84 17.17 15.13 -19.10
CA SER A 84 16.79 14.24 -17.99
C SER A 84 15.29 13.96 -18.08
N TRP A 85 14.83 12.91 -17.40
CA TRP A 85 13.40 12.64 -17.32
C TRP A 85 12.70 13.69 -16.46
N LYS A 86 11.67 14.32 -17.03
CA LYS A 86 10.85 15.34 -16.39
C LYS A 86 9.39 14.90 -16.37
N ASP A 87 8.80 14.99 -15.19
CA ASP A 87 7.38 14.79 -14.93
C ASP A 87 6.54 15.84 -15.70
N ARG A 88 5.33 15.45 -16.12
CA ARG A 88 4.43 16.28 -16.92
C ARG A 88 3.06 16.38 -16.27
N GLY A 89 2.82 17.50 -15.61
CA GLY A 89 1.59 17.73 -14.86
C GLY A 89 1.67 17.08 -13.49
N ASP A 90 0.50 16.89 -12.89
CA ASP A 90 0.36 16.15 -11.64
C ASP A 90 0.08 14.67 -11.94
N PRO A 91 0.58 13.74 -11.12
CA PRO A 91 0.30 12.32 -11.30
C PRO A 91 -1.19 12.02 -11.09
N ILE A 92 -1.72 11.09 -11.87
CA ILE A 92 -3.06 10.53 -11.63
C ILE A 92 -2.94 9.41 -10.61
N VAL A 93 -3.74 9.47 -9.55
CA VAL A 93 -3.74 8.52 -8.44
C VAL A 93 -5.06 7.75 -8.41
N SER A 94 -4.98 6.43 -8.22
CA SER A 94 -6.13 5.56 -8.02
C SER A 94 -6.04 4.86 -6.67
N HIS A 95 -7.14 4.90 -5.91
CA HIS A 95 -7.33 4.27 -4.61
C HIS A 95 -8.15 2.97 -4.73
N ASN A 96 -7.70 2.02 -5.55
CA ASN A 96 -8.46 0.82 -5.92
C ASN A 96 -8.07 -0.40 -5.08
N LYS A 97 -9.06 -1.13 -4.56
CA LYS A 97 -8.87 -2.33 -3.73
C LYS A 97 -8.84 -3.65 -4.54
N GLY A 98 -9.08 -3.59 -5.84
CA GLY A 98 -9.16 -4.76 -6.71
C GLY A 98 -7.82 -5.44 -6.96
N PRO A 99 -7.82 -6.73 -7.39
CA PRO A 99 -6.61 -7.47 -7.72
C PRO A 99 -5.93 -6.97 -9.00
N VAL A 100 -6.59 -6.12 -9.79
CA VAL A 100 -6.01 -5.47 -10.96
C VAL A 100 -6.30 -3.99 -10.88
N ILE A 101 -5.23 -3.19 -10.83
CA ILE A 101 -5.30 -1.74 -10.74
C ILE A 101 -4.62 -1.16 -11.97
N GLN A 102 -5.39 -0.53 -12.85
CA GLN A 102 -4.86 0.19 -14.01
C GLN A 102 -5.12 1.68 -13.84
N VAL A 103 -4.06 2.47 -13.98
CA VAL A 103 -4.13 3.93 -13.87
C VAL A 103 -3.65 4.51 -15.18
N ASN A 104 -4.50 5.31 -15.81
CA ASN A 104 -4.19 5.99 -17.06
C ASN A 104 -3.84 7.44 -16.75
N ASP A 105 -2.87 7.97 -17.48
CA ASP A 105 -2.49 9.37 -17.42
C ASP A 105 -2.46 9.95 -18.83
N ASP A 106 -2.78 11.23 -18.96
CA ASP A 106 -2.67 11.95 -20.21
C ASP A 106 -2.14 13.36 -20.03
N THR A 107 -1.41 13.82 -21.05
CA THR A 107 -0.82 15.17 -21.03
C THR A 107 -0.66 15.71 -22.43
N LEU A 108 -0.55 17.03 -22.56
CA LEU A 108 -0.29 17.67 -23.85
C LEU A 108 1.10 17.28 -24.37
N LYS A 109 1.13 16.86 -25.65
CA LYS A 109 2.36 16.57 -26.37
C LYS A 109 3.11 17.87 -26.64
N ARG A 110 4.43 17.86 -26.46
CA ARG A 110 5.26 19.03 -26.75
C ARG A 110 5.53 19.13 -28.25
N PRO A 111 5.48 20.34 -28.85
CA PRO A 111 5.94 20.57 -30.22
C PRO A 111 7.36 20.05 -30.42
N GLY A 112 7.63 19.38 -31.55
CA GLY A 112 8.89 18.72 -31.86
C GLY A 112 8.87 17.20 -31.63
N THR A 113 10.05 16.60 -31.66
CA THR A 113 10.24 15.14 -31.48
C THR A 113 10.82 14.85 -30.09
N TRP A 114 10.11 14.05 -29.30
CA TRP A 114 10.44 13.83 -27.89
C TRP A 114 10.32 12.36 -27.50
N LYS A 115 11.16 11.93 -26.54
CA LYS A 115 11.06 10.62 -25.90
C LYS A 115 10.14 10.70 -24.69
N TYR A 116 9.17 9.81 -24.62
CA TYR A 116 8.17 9.71 -23.57
C TYR A 116 8.19 8.33 -22.91
N ARG A 117 7.83 8.29 -21.63
CA ARG A 117 7.54 7.06 -20.86
C ARG A 117 6.49 7.36 -19.80
N THR A 118 5.95 6.33 -19.17
CA THR A 118 5.10 6.46 -17.98
C THR A 118 5.82 5.89 -16.76
N LYS A 119 5.84 6.67 -15.69
CA LYS A 119 6.33 6.30 -14.35
C LYS A 119 5.15 5.79 -13.53
N GLY A 120 5.36 4.67 -12.85
CA GLY A 120 4.40 4.05 -11.93
C GLY A 120 4.92 3.99 -10.51
N THR A 121 4.10 4.38 -9.55
CA THR A 121 4.34 4.13 -8.11
C THR A 121 3.14 3.39 -7.54
N HIS A 122 3.38 2.51 -6.58
CA HIS A 122 2.33 1.72 -5.95
C HIS A 122 2.63 1.52 -4.47
N PHE A 123 1.63 1.82 -3.65
CA PHE A 123 1.63 1.58 -2.21
C PHE A 123 0.36 0.82 -1.85
N GLY A 124 0.51 -0.40 -1.33
CA GLY A 124 -0.61 -1.22 -0.87
C GLY A 124 -0.52 -1.50 0.64
N GLN A 125 -1.67 -1.56 1.31
CA GLN A 125 -1.80 -2.04 2.68
C GLN A 125 -2.58 -3.35 2.72
N HIS A 126 -1.98 -4.38 3.34
CA HIS A 126 -2.67 -5.57 3.83
C HIS A 126 -1.78 -6.36 4.79
N GLY A 127 -2.03 -6.29 6.10
CA GLY A 127 -1.34 -7.05 7.17
C GLY A 127 0.17 -6.78 7.35
N ASN A 128 0.86 -6.31 6.31
CA ASN A 128 2.22 -5.80 6.20
C ASN A 128 2.23 -4.82 4.99
N ILE A 129 2.96 -3.71 5.05
CA ILE A 129 2.90 -2.67 4.01
C ILE A 129 3.73 -3.09 2.79
N TRP A 130 3.13 -3.14 1.60
CA TRP A 130 3.79 -3.56 0.36
C TRP A 130 3.90 -2.36 -0.59
N SER A 131 5.03 -1.65 -0.54
CA SER A 131 5.38 -0.71 -1.62
C SER A 131 6.13 -1.45 -2.72
N LEU A 132 5.73 -1.25 -3.97
CA LEU A 132 6.52 -1.77 -5.10
C LEU A 132 7.61 -0.77 -5.48
N PRO A 133 8.76 -1.24 -5.97
CA PRO A 133 9.73 -0.38 -6.63
C PRO A 133 9.06 0.45 -7.73
N THR A 134 9.56 1.66 -7.95
CA THR A 134 9.05 2.51 -9.04
C THR A 134 9.22 1.79 -10.37
N TYR A 135 8.14 1.75 -11.16
CA TYR A 135 8.14 1.20 -12.50
C TYR A 135 8.33 2.30 -13.54
N TYR A 136 9.04 1.98 -14.62
CA TYR A 136 9.13 2.82 -15.80
C TYR A 136 8.74 1.99 -17.02
N SER A 137 7.75 2.45 -17.78
CA SER A 137 7.38 1.82 -19.04
C SER A 137 8.54 1.86 -20.04
N PRO A 138 8.49 1.04 -21.11
CA PRO A 138 9.32 1.26 -22.28
C PRO A 138 9.22 2.70 -22.78
N VAL A 139 10.25 3.15 -23.51
CA VAL A 139 10.32 4.50 -24.06
C VAL A 139 9.76 4.51 -25.47
N ARG A 140 8.98 5.52 -25.82
CA ARG A 140 8.57 5.81 -27.21
C ARG A 140 8.96 7.21 -27.63
N THR A 141 9.38 7.34 -28.88
CA THR A 141 9.62 8.63 -29.52
C THR A 141 8.36 9.06 -30.24
N LEU A 142 7.86 10.25 -29.95
CA LEU A 142 6.66 10.79 -30.57
C LEU A 142 6.96 12.20 -31.11
N THR A 143 6.38 12.52 -32.27
CA THR A 143 6.53 13.83 -32.92
C THR A 143 5.21 14.58 -32.92
N ARG A 144 5.25 15.89 -32.65
CA ARG A 144 4.14 16.83 -32.85
C ARG A 144 4.62 17.93 -33.78
N VAL A 145 3.92 18.10 -34.89
CA VAL A 145 4.36 19.01 -35.98
C VAL A 145 3.95 20.46 -35.72
N HIS A 146 2.94 20.71 -34.88
CA HIS A 146 2.41 22.05 -34.57
C HIS A 146 1.92 22.16 -33.11
#